data_AF-A0A517Z9N1-F1
#
_entry.id   AF-A0A517Z9N1-F1
#
_cell.length_a   1.000
_cell.length_b   1.000
_cell.length_c   1.000
_cell.angle_alpha   90.00
_cell.angle_beta   90.00
_cell.angle_gamma   90.00
#
_symmetry.space_group_name_H-M   'P 1'
#
loop_
_entity.id
_entity.type
_entity.pdbx_description
1 polymer ?
#
loop_
_entity_poly.entity_id
_entity_poly.type
_entity_poly.pdbx_seq_one_letter_code
_entity_poly.pdbx_strand_id
1 'polypeptide(L)'
;MAKKATRKLTSGTAVRVKDGVCMPEFPDVDVSGWTGVAVEVRGRGATMKCFIEWDDATLERMPEPYRKQCEESGLYYGMACIPAADVGFADEA
;
A
#
# COMPACT_ATOMS: atom_id res chain seq x y z
N MET A 1 17.24 -18.29 -19.13
CA MET A 1 15.85 -17.99 -18.70
C MET A 1 15.86 -17.79 -17.19
N ALA A 2 16.01 -16.55 -16.71
CA ALA A 2 15.91 -16.29 -15.27
C ALA A 2 14.48 -16.60 -14.84
N LYS A 3 14.30 -17.63 -14.00
CA LYS A 3 13.05 -17.85 -13.29
C LYS A 3 12.85 -16.59 -12.45
N LYS A 4 12.02 -15.64 -12.92
CA LYS A 4 11.48 -14.59 -12.05
C LYS A 4 10.77 -15.37 -10.96
N ALA A 5 11.44 -15.52 -9.82
CA ALA A 5 10.82 -16.06 -8.64
C ALA A 5 9.65 -15.13 -8.41
N THR A 6 8.43 -15.65 -8.62
CA THR A 6 7.22 -14.92 -8.25
C THR A 6 7.29 -14.77 -6.74
N ARG A 7 7.95 -13.70 -6.26
CA ARG A 7 7.89 -13.32 -4.86
C ARG A 7 6.40 -13.24 -4.56
N LYS A 8 5.96 -14.02 -3.58
CA LYS A 8 4.60 -13.92 -3.09
C LYS A 8 4.59 -12.72 -2.17
N LEU A 9 3.58 -11.86 -2.31
CA LEU A 9 3.36 -10.84 -1.30
C LEU A 9 2.97 -11.56 -0.01
N THR A 10 3.82 -11.45 1.01
CA THR A 10 3.58 -12.00 2.34
C THR A 10 3.68 -10.89 3.38
N SER A 11 3.17 -11.15 4.58
CA SER A 11 3.43 -10.28 5.72
C SER A 11 4.94 -10.08 5.93
N GLY A 12 5.35 -8.86 6.32
CA GLY A 12 6.75 -8.43 6.45
C GLY A 12 7.43 -8.04 5.13
N THR A 13 6.72 -8.03 3.99
CA THR A 13 7.34 -7.67 2.70
C THR A 13 7.30 -6.16 2.50
N ALA A 14 8.44 -5.55 2.18
CA ALA A 14 8.47 -4.17 1.73
C ALA A 14 7.81 -4.03 0.34
N VAL A 15 6.81 -3.18 0.27
CA VAL A 15 5.98 -2.97 -0.92
C VAL A 15 5.93 -1.50 -1.28
N ARG A 16 5.70 -1.25 -2.56
CA ARG A 16 5.56 0.09 -3.11
C ARG A 16 4.31 0.15 -3.95
N VAL A 17 3.51 1.18 -3.74
CA VAL A 17 2.34 1.43 -4.57
C VAL A 17 2.78 1.83 -5.97
N LYS A 18 2.11 1.29 -6.99
CA LYS A 18 2.40 1.63 -8.39
C LYS A 18 2.03 3.07 -8.70
N ASP A 19 2.61 3.58 -9.79
CA ASP A 19 2.31 4.91 -10.30
C ASP A 19 0.85 5.01 -10.77
N GLY A 20 0.18 6.14 -10.47
CA GLY A 20 -1.22 6.37 -10.85
C GLY A 20 -2.27 5.63 -10.02
N VAL A 21 -1.89 5.05 -8.88
CA VAL A 21 -2.83 4.42 -7.95
C VAL A 21 -3.30 5.44 -6.93
N CYS A 22 -4.61 5.68 -6.88
CA CYS A 22 -5.25 6.46 -5.83
C CYS A 22 -5.73 5.56 -4.69
N MET A 23 -5.91 6.15 -3.51
CA MET A 23 -6.48 5.46 -2.36
C MET A 23 -7.91 5.02 -2.71
N PRO A 24 -8.26 3.73 -2.62
CA PRO A 24 -9.60 3.25 -2.99
C PRO A 24 -10.71 3.83 -2.12
N GLU A 25 -10.39 4.19 -0.88
CA GLU A 25 -11.31 4.88 0.04
C GLU A 25 -11.43 6.38 -0.26
N PHE A 26 -10.37 6.97 -0.84
CA PHE A 26 -10.24 8.40 -1.09
C PHE A 26 -9.60 8.64 -2.47
N PRO A 27 -10.36 8.64 -3.56
CA PRO A 27 -9.82 8.78 -4.91
C PRO A 27 -9.10 10.12 -5.16
N ASP A 28 -9.32 11.11 -4.29
CA ASP A 28 -8.62 12.41 -4.29
C ASP A 28 -7.17 12.31 -3.79
N VAL A 29 -6.84 11.23 -3.07
CA VAL A 29 -5.54 11.03 -2.44
C VAL A 29 -4.72 10.11 -3.31
N ASP A 30 -3.78 10.71 -4.03
CA ASP A 30 -2.76 9.99 -4.78
C ASP A 30 -1.77 9.34 -3.79
N VAL A 31 -1.71 8.01 -3.84
CA VAL A 31 -0.81 7.20 -3.02
C VAL A 31 0.29 6.58 -3.86
N SER A 32 0.47 7.12 -5.06
CA SER A 32 1.38 6.58 -6.04
C SER A 32 2.82 6.72 -5.54
N GLY A 33 3.59 5.64 -5.68
CA GLY A 33 4.97 5.60 -5.22
C GLY A 33 5.17 5.57 -3.70
N TRP A 34 4.10 5.58 -2.89
CA TRP A 34 4.20 5.39 -1.44
C TRP A 34 4.78 4.02 -1.11
N THR A 35 5.62 3.98 -0.08
CA THR A 35 6.25 2.75 0.40
C THR A 35 5.76 2.40 1.78
N GLY A 36 5.69 1.10 2.03
CA GLY A 36 5.35 0.55 3.31
C GLY A 36 5.68 -0.93 3.39
N VAL A 37 5.29 -1.54 4.50
CA VAL A 37 5.46 -2.96 4.75
C VAL A 37 4.09 -3.62 4.71
N ALA A 38 3.93 -4.64 3.88
CA ALA A 38 2.73 -5.47 3.91
C ALA A 38 2.70 -6.21 5.25
N VAL A 39 1.80 -5.84 6.16
CA VAL A 39 1.64 -6.47 7.48
C VAL A 39 0.69 -7.66 7.42
N GLU A 40 -0.29 -7.62 6.52
CA GLU A 40 -1.23 -8.71 6.31
C GLU A 40 -1.64 -8.79 4.84
N VAL A 41 -1.90 -9.99 4.35
CA VAL A 41 -2.42 -10.20 2.99
C VAL A 41 -3.61 -11.12 3.05
N ARG A 42 -4.77 -10.66 2.58
CA ARG A 42 -6.03 -11.41 2.56
C ARG A 42 -6.53 -11.62 1.13
N GLY A 43 -7.30 -12.69 0.93
CA GLY A 43 -7.90 -13.01 -0.36
C GLY A 43 -7.03 -13.92 -1.23
N ARG A 44 -7.43 -14.12 -2.49
CA ARG A 44 -6.75 -15.04 -3.42
C ARG A 44 -6.91 -14.59 -4.87
N GLY A 45 -5.84 -14.68 -5.65
CA GLY A 45 -5.88 -14.31 -7.07
C GLY A 45 -6.15 -12.81 -7.27
N ALA A 46 -7.17 -12.47 -8.06
CA ALA A 46 -7.51 -11.08 -8.38
C ALA A 46 -8.17 -10.30 -7.23
N THR A 47 -8.69 -10.97 -6.20
CA THR A 47 -9.30 -10.33 -5.02
C THR A 47 -8.34 -10.22 -3.84
N MET A 48 -7.06 -10.47 -4.08
CA MET A 48 -6.02 -10.38 -3.06
C MET A 48 -5.82 -8.91 -2.66
N LYS A 49 -6.01 -8.63 -1.38
CA LYS A 49 -5.85 -7.33 -0.74
C LYS A 49 -4.68 -7.38 0.22
N CYS A 50 -3.90 -6.32 0.24
CA CYS A 50 -2.69 -6.23 1.04
C CYS A 50 -2.86 -5.06 1.98
N PHE A 51 -2.75 -5.37 3.26
CA PHE A 51 -2.71 -4.39 4.33
C PHE A 51 -1.26 -3.95 4.45
N ILE A 52 -1.03 -2.70 4.08
CA ILE A 52 0.28 -2.09 4.04
C ILE A 52 0.30 -1.08 5.19
N GLU A 53 1.27 -1.24 6.07
CA GLU A 53 1.63 -0.23 7.04
C GLU A 53 2.63 0.72 6.40
N TRP A 54 2.31 2.01 6.38
CA TRP A 54 3.17 3.01 5.76
C TRP A 54 4.42 3.25 6.60
N ASP A 55 5.56 3.44 5.95
CA ASP A 55 6.78 3.88 6.63
C ASP A 55 6.62 5.29 7.20
N ASP A 56 7.38 5.63 8.24
CA ASP A 56 7.40 6.97 8.84
C ASP A 56 7.60 8.07 7.78
N ALA A 57 8.49 7.85 6.81
CA ALA A 57 8.73 8.79 5.72
C ALA A 57 7.48 9.04 4.84
N THR A 58 6.64 8.02 4.66
CA THR A 58 5.36 8.16 3.95
C THR A 58 4.36 8.91 4.81
N LEU A 59 4.31 8.63 6.12
CA LEU A 59 3.46 9.34 7.09
C LEU A 59 3.83 10.81 7.24
N GLU A 60 5.11 11.16 7.17
CA GLU A 60 5.59 12.54 7.19
C GLU A 60 5.22 13.32 5.91
N ARG A 61 5.16 12.63 4.77
CA ARG A 61 4.75 13.21 3.47
C ARG A 61 3.23 13.20 3.27
N MET A 62 2.52 12.52 4.16
CA MET A 62 1.08 12.36 4.11
C MET A 62 0.38 13.71 4.25
N PRO A 63 -0.52 14.08 3.32
CA PRO A 63 -1.19 15.36 3.40
C PRO A 63 -2.11 15.42 4.63
N GLU A 64 -2.04 16.51 5.38
CA GLU A 64 -2.94 16.79 6.52
C GLU A 64 -4.43 16.56 6.21
N PRO A 65 -4.99 16.96 5.04
CA PRO A 65 -6.40 16.69 4.74
C PRO A 65 -6.74 15.19 4.66
N TYR A 66 -5.79 14.32 4.31
CA TYR A 66 -6.00 12.87 4.35
C TYR A 66 -6.04 12.34 5.78
N ARG A 67 -5.11 12.79 6.63
CA ARG A 67 -5.10 12.42 8.06
C ARG A 67 -6.42 12.81 8.73
N LYS A 68 -6.88 14.03 8.46
CA LYS A 68 -8.15 14.54 9.00
C LYS A 68 -9.35 13.73 8.50
N GLN A 69 -9.42 13.40 7.21
CA GLN A 69 -10.47 12.54 6.66
C GLN A 69 -10.48 11.13 7.27
N CYS A 70 -9.30 10.54 7.50
CA CYS A 70 -9.18 9.28 8.19
C CYS A 70 -9.69 9.37 9.64
N GLU A 71 -9.32 10.42 10.38
CA GLU A 71 -9.83 10.64 11.74
C GLU A 71 -11.35 10.84 11.77
N GLU A 72 -11.91 11.61 10.83
CA GLU A 72 -13.35 11.83 10.69
C GLU A 72 -14.11 10.53 10.33
N SER A 73 -13.49 9.66 9.53
CA SER A 73 -14.06 8.39 9.11
C SER A 73 -13.80 7.25 10.10
N GLY A 74 -12.99 7.47 11.15
CA GLY A 74 -12.54 6.43 12.07
C GLY A 74 -11.58 5.40 11.43
N LEU A 75 -10.89 5.79 10.35
CA LEU A 75 -9.92 4.97 9.63
C LEU A 75 -8.51 5.23 10.15
N TYR A 76 -7.68 4.19 10.14
CA TYR A 76 -6.29 4.30 10.54
C TYR A 76 -5.44 4.73 9.35
N TYR A 77 -5.07 6.01 9.27
CA TYR A 77 -4.23 6.53 8.17
C TYR A 77 -2.87 5.84 8.05
N GLY A 78 -2.38 5.21 9.14
CA GLY A 78 -1.12 4.48 9.17
C GLY A 78 -1.13 3.14 8.43
N MET A 79 -2.32 2.61 8.10
CA MET A 79 -2.46 1.39 7.33
C MET A 79 -3.45 1.58 6.20
N ALA A 80 -3.11 1.11 5.01
CA ALA A 80 -4.02 1.11 3.87
C ALA A 80 -4.26 -0.31 3.37
N CYS A 81 -5.48 -0.53 2.88
CA CYS A 81 -5.86 -1.77 2.23
C CYS A 81 -5.84 -1.57 0.72
N ILE A 82 -4.74 -1.95 0.08
CA ILE A 82 -4.54 -1.79 -1.37
C ILE A 82 -4.61 -3.15 -2.05
N PRO A 83 -5.23 -3.28 -3.23
CA PRO A 83 -5.21 -4.54 -3.97
C PRO A 83 -3.78 -4.96 -4.30
N ALA A 84 -3.48 -6.25 -4.17
CA ALA A 84 -2.16 -6.81 -4.52
C ALA A 84 -1.74 -6.50 -5.97
N ALA A 85 -2.72 -6.27 -6.85
CA ALA A 85 -2.51 -5.91 -8.23
C ALA A 85 -1.91 -4.51 -8.41
N ASP A 86 -2.19 -3.59 -7.48
CA ASP A 86 -1.78 -2.17 -7.54
C ASP A 86 -0.50 -1.88 -6.76
N VAL A 87 0.05 -2.89 -6.11
CA VAL A 87 1.32 -2.81 -5.37
C VAL A 87 2.40 -3.66 -6.02
N GLY A 88 3.62 -3.18 -5.96
CA GLY A 88 4.83 -3.89 -6.35
C GLY A 88 5.71 -4.20 -5.13
N PHE A 89 6.76 -4.99 -5.34
CA PHE A 89 7.82 -5.16 -4.37
C PHE A 89 8.70 -3.91 -4.37
N ALA A 90 9.03 -3.37 -3.19
CA ALA A 90 9.95 -2.23 -3.08
C ALA A 90 11.43 -2.63 -3.34
N ASP A 91 11.69 -3.94 -3.49
CA ASP A 91 13.01 -4.54 -3.70
C ASP A 91 13.43 -4.48 -5.18
N GLU A 92 13.86 -3.31 -5.65
CA GLU A 92 14.90 -3.19 -6.69
C GLU A 92 15.51 -1.77 -6.63
N ALA A 93 16.66 -1.68 -5.96
CA ALA A 93 17.68 -0.64 -6.14
C ALA A 93 19.03 -1.34 -6.30
#